data_AF-A0A4V1WRA5-F1
#
_entry.id   AF-A0A4V1WRA5-F1
#
_cell.length_a   1.000
_cell.length_b   1.000
_cell.length_c   1.000
_cell.angle_alpha   90.00
_cell.angle_beta   90.00
_cell.angle_gamma   90.00
#
_symmetry.space_group_name_H-M   'P 1'
#
loop_
_entity.id
_entity.type
_entity.pdbx_description
1 polymer ?
#
loop_
_entity_poly.entity_id
_entity_poly.type
_entity_poly.pdbx_seq_one_letter_code
_entity_poly.pdbx_strand_id
1 'polypeptide(L)'
;MPTKPSSSTIGRSRTYYGRASYISQLSPEYISVLVDTVYQHQMKPLRDAIAKHIEFETSIRVYISGSEDSLDVSYLQHQRPHDRRQQRPQRYVIREAHTSIVICGWDNSKWVGWAFVNAPFDPTTQGNDEDDEDDEDEGQDDEPVILEEDYFAVDGDGGIVHDANKPIWDPRRYWLRIIEIRILRIMKEWIWLVRFVEKGIEALKDKHSLQLIGNHKTNDQPIIEQLFEETVTTIRILGKLHRTMERTLRAWTAFTAPNGDDRYFSELRDPGSISTYKNLKAAFVSLRDLQHKLKLLDKVCKESRVILSMYQERVSNRLSSQSQIRADRVLELNLKTNQISQEIHELNRSSTEAAKETSQGTRVNVLVSDMASRSYDDWRLLT
;
A
#
# COMPACT_ATOMS: atom_id res chain seq x y z
N MET A 1 -84.04 -22.68 23.92
CA MET A 1 -83.38 -21.62 23.12
C MET A 1 -81.93 -22.02 22.91
N PRO A 2 -81.42 -22.09 21.67
CA PRO A 2 -79.99 -22.27 21.43
C PRO A 2 -79.26 -20.92 21.57
N THR A 3 -78.09 -20.92 22.22
CA THR A 3 -77.23 -19.74 22.34
C THR A 3 -76.46 -19.49 21.03
N LYS A 4 -76.26 -18.21 20.68
CA LYS A 4 -75.41 -17.84 19.53
C LYS A 4 -73.94 -18.14 19.85
N PRO A 5 -73.15 -18.71 18.92
CA PRO A 5 -71.70 -18.69 19.04
C PRO A 5 -71.19 -17.24 18.94
N SER A 6 -70.18 -16.90 19.74
CA SER A 6 -69.57 -15.58 19.78
C SER A 6 -68.64 -15.34 18.58
N SER A 7 -68.53 -14.07 18.21
CA SER A 7 -67.68 -13.52 17.15
C SER A 7 -66.34 -14.22 16.96
N SER A 8 -66.11 -14.79 15.77
CA SER A 8 -64.78 -15.15 15.30
C SER A 8 -63.97 -13.87 15.05
N THR A 9 -62.95 -13.64 15.87
CA THR A 9 -62.00 -12.54 15.65
C THR A 9 -61.19 -12.84 14.39
N ILE A 10 -61.56 -12.22 13.27
CA ILE A 10 -60.80 -12.31 12.02
C ILE A 10 -59.43 -11.67 12.25
N GLY A 11 -58.43 -12.51 12.50
CA GLY A 11 -57.04 -12.10 12.61
C GLY A 11 -56.59 -11.50 11.27
N ARG A 12 -56.49 -10.17 11.19
CA ARG A 12 -55.86 -9.49 10.06
C ARG A 12 -54.41 -9.95 9.98
N SER A 13 -54.12 -10.85 9.04
CA SER A 13 -52.74 -11.24 8.73
C SER A 13 -51.93 -9.98 8.43
N ARG A 14 -50.90 -9.73 9.24
CA ARG A 14 -49.97 -8.62 9.00
C ARG A 14 -49.06 -9.03 7.85
N THR A 15 -49.30 -8.46 6.67
CA THR A 15 -48.38 -8.57 5.54
C THR A 15 -47.11 -7.76 5.85
N TYR A 16 -46.05 -8.47 6.21
CA TYR A 16 -44.72 -7.90 6.32
C TYR A 16 -44.17 -7.64 4.91
N TYR A 17 -43.46 -6.53 4.73
CA TYR A 17 -42.85 -6.12 3.48
C TYR A 17 -41.47 -5.51 3.76
N GLY A 18 -40.45 -6.36 3.67
CA GLY A 18 -39.05 -5.93 3.58
C GLY A 18 -38.62 -6.02 2.11
N ARG A 19 -37.87 -5.04 1.62
CA ARG A 19 -37.12 -5.14 0.36
C ARG A 19 -35.68 -4.76 0.61
N ALA A 20 -34.76 -5.64 0.27
CA ALA A 20 -33.33 -5.35 0.21
C ALA A 20 -32.94 -5.10 -1.27
N SER A 21 -32.01 -4.19 -1.55
CA SER A 21 -31.44 -4.00 -2.90
C SER A 21 -29.94 -3.69 -2.83
N TYR A 22 -29.15 -4.68 -3.26
CA TYR A 22 -27.69 -4.72 -3.18
C TYR A 22 -27.12 -4.18 -4.50
N ILE A 23 -26.12 -3.30 -4.39
CA ILE A 23 -25.52 -2.63 -5.55
C ILE A 23 -24.01 -2.62 -5.37
N SER A 24 -23.33 -3.44 -6.16
CA SER A 24 -21.92 -3.31 -6.47
C SER A 24 -21.69 -2.08 -7.36
N GLN A 25 -20.59 -1.35 -7.12
CA GLN A 25 -20.07 -0.28 -7.99
C GLN A 25 -21.12 0.77 -8.43
N LEU A 26 -21.49 1.67 -7.51
CA LEU A 26 -22.54 2.67 -7.74
C LEU A 26 -22.19 3.70 -8.84
N SER A 27 -22.74 3.51 -10.05
CA SER A 27 -22.53 4.41 -11.21
C SER A 27 -23.53 5.59 -11.26
N PRO A 28 -23.24 6.67 -12.02
CA PRO A 28 -24.17 7.79 -12.23
C PRO A 28 -25.53 7.38 -12.80
N GLU A 29 -25.54 6.38 -13.69
CA GLU A 29 -26.74 5.84 -14.34
C GLU A 29 -27.62 5.12 -13.31
N TYR A 30 -27.00 4.26 -12.48
CA TYR A 30 -27.69 3.63 -11.35
C TYR A 30 -28.23 4.67 -10.36
N ILE A 31 -27.48 5.75 -10.08
CA ILE A 31 -27.94 6.83 -9.20
C ILE A 31 -29.20 7.51 -9.75
N SER A 32 -29.30 7.78 -11.06
CA SER A 32 -30.52 8.33 -11.66
C SER A 32 -31.69 7.37 -11.49
N VAL A 33 -31.54 6.12 -11.96
CA VAL A 33 -32.60 5.10 -11.90
C VAL A 33 -33.11 4.91 -10.45
N LEU A 34 -32.20 4.91 -9.46
CA LEU A 34 -32.57 4.85 -8.06
C LEU A 34 -33.36 6.07 -7.58
N VAL A 35 -32.89 7.29 -7.90
CA VAL A 35 -33.57 8.53 -7.47
C VAL A 35 -34.95 8.68 -8.13
N ASP A 36 -35.10 8.21 -9.36
CA ASP A 36 -36.35 8.28 -10.13
C ASP A 36 -37.37 7.20 -9.73
N THR A 37 -36.93 6.06 -9.17
CA THR A 37 -37.81 4.92 -8.82
C THR A 37 -38.20 4.80 -7.34
N VAL A 38 -37.51 5.49 -6.41
CA VAL A 38 -37.88 5.39 -4.98
C VAL A 38 -39.09 6.21 -4.57
N TYR A 39 -39.82 5.68 -3.59
CA TYR A 39 -40.89 6.42 -2.93
C TYR A 39 -40.35 7.68 -2.22
N GLN A 40 -41.11 8.77 -2.25
CA GLN A 40 -40.75 10.08 -1.70
C GLN A 40 -40.22 10.04 -0.24
N HIS A 41 -40.74 9.15 0.60
CA HIS A 41 -40.29 8.98 1.99
C HIS A 41 -38.91 8.31 2.13
N GLN A 42 -38.51 7.49 1.15
CA GLN A 42 -37.20 6.83 1.07
C GLN A 42 -36.15 7.76 0.44
N MET A 43 -36.57 8.74 -0.37
CA MET A 43 -35.69 9.61 -1.15
C MET A 43 -34.71 10.43 -0.29
N LYS A 44 -35.10 10.87 0.91
CA LYS A 44 -34.17 11.57 1.83
C LYS A 44 -33.12 10.62 2.43
N PRO A 45 -33.48 9.49 3.08
CA PRO A 45 -32.52 8.46 3.49
C PRO A 45 -31.63 7.95 2.36
N LEU A 46 -32.16 7.78 1.15
CA LEU A 46 -31.40 7.29 0.01
C LEU A 46 -30.41 8.34 -0.51
N ARG A 47 -30.80 9.61 -0.68
CA ARG A 47 -29.87 10.67 -1.08
C ARG A 47 -28.78 10.89 -0.02
N ASP A 48 -29.12 10.77 1.27
CA ASP A 48 -28.17 10.76 2.39
C ASP A 48 -27.16 9.60 2.26
N ALA A 49 -27.65 8.40 1.92
CA ALA A 49 -26.83 7.20 1.74
C ALA A 49 -25.95 7.28 0.48
N ILE A 50 -26.48 7.78 -0.64
CA ILE A 50 -25.78 7.88 -1.94
C ILE A 50 -24.68 8.93 -1.87
N ALA A 51 -24.97 10.18 -1.46
CA ALA A 51 -23.95 11.22 -1.36
C ALA A 51 -22.79 10.77 -0.45
N LYS A 52 -23.16 10.22 0.71
CA LYS A 52 -22.19 9.74 1.69
C LYS A 52 -21.62 8.35 1.36
N HIS A 53 -22.02 7.72 0.25
CA HIS A 53 -21.26 6.62 -0.37
C HIS A 53 -20.27 7.13 -1.43
N ILE A 54 -20.71 8.06 -2.30
CA ILE A 54 -19.87 8.69 -3.35
C ILE A 54 -18.64 9.38 -2.75
N GLU A 55 -18.82 10.11 -1.65
CA GLU A 55 -17.74 10.78 -0.91
C GLU A 55 -16.91 9.81 -0.03
N PHE A 56 -17.15 8.49 -0.12
CA PHE A 56 -16.56 7.42 0.70
C PHE A 56 -16.76 7.61 2.22
N GLU A 57 -17.90 8.16 2.66
CA GLU A 57 -18.22 8.18 4.08
C GLU A 57 -18.60 6.78 4.54
N THR A 58 -17.73 6.09 5.30
CA THR A 58 -18.12 4.83 5.96
C THR A 58 -19.40 5.09 6.76
N SER A 59 -20.43 4.26 6.69
CA SER A 59 -21.65 4.44 7.50
C SER A 59 -21.64 3.38 8.60
N ILE A 60 -20.90 3.61 9.70
CA ILE A 60 -21.40 4.43 10.83
C ILE A 60 -20.63 5.77 11.09
N ARG A 61 -19.93 6.32 10.07
CA ARG A 61 -19.21 7.64 9.96
C ARG A 61 -17.75 7.32 9.48
N VAL A 62 -16.83 8.10 8.85
CA VAL A 62 -16.64 9.49 8.32
C VAL A 62 -15.61 9.44 7.14
N TYR A 63 -15.63 10.37 6.16
CA TYR A 63 -14.92 10.41 4.83
C TYR A 63 -13.37 10.28 4.85
N ILE A 64 -12.60 10.14 3.74
CA ILE A 64 -12.75 10.18 2.25
C ILE A 64 -11.64 9.27 1.61
N SER A 65 -11.71 8.94 0.31
CA SER A 65 -10.55 8.62 -0.57
C SER A 65 -10.80 9.03 -2.05
N GLY A 66 -9.76 9.20 -2.88
CA GLY A 66 -9.90 9.58 -4.30
C GLY A 66 -8.62 9.36 -5.12
N SER A 67 -8.80 9.09 -6.42
CA SER A 67 -7.83 8.54 -7.39
C SER A 67 -7.38 7.08 -7.14
N GLU A 68 -6.86 6.42 -8.18
CA GLU A 68 -6.49 5.00 -8.21
C GLU A 68 -5.20 4.68 -7.41
N ASP A 69 -5.22 4.97 -6.11
CA ASP A 69 -4.08 4.83 -5.19
C ASP A 69 -3.88 3.35 -4.76
N SER A 70 -3.76 2.46 -5.76
CA SER A 70 -3.51 1.02 -5.62
C SER A 70 -2.10 0.82 -5.05
N LEU A 71 -2.02 0.39 -3.80
CA LEU A 71 -0.79 0.48 -3.03
C LEU A 71 -0.01 -0.83 -3.10
N ASP A 72 1.06 -0.80 -3.91
CA ASP A 72 1.98 -1.92 -4.08
C ASP A 72 2.77 -2.20 -2.80
N VAL A 73 2.71 -3.44 -2.32
CA VAL A 73 3.46 -3.91 -1.13
C VAL A 73 4.34 -5.13 -1.44
N SER A 74 4.61 -5.39 -2.71
CA SER A 74 5.55 -6.46 -3.13
C SER A 74 6.95 -6.29 -2.53
N TYR A 75 7.40 -5.06 -2.29
CA TYR A 75 8.70 -4.77 -1.65
C TYR A 75 8.81 -5.27 -0.19
N LEU A 76 7.68 -5.54 0.48
CA LEU A 76 7.65 -6.18 1.81
C LEU A 76 7.80 -7.71 1.74
N GLN A 77 7.76 -8.32 0.54
CA GLN A 77 7.89 -9.76 0.36
C GLN A 77 9.36 -10.19 0.34
N HIS A 78 9.85 -10.70 1.46
CA HIS A 78 11.16 -11.36 1.50
C HIS A 78 11.11 -12.70 0.76
N GLN A 79 11.61 -12.73 -0.49
CA GLN A 79 11.75 -13.96 -1.26
C GLN A 79 12.74 -14.90 -0.56
N ARG A 80 12.25 -16.03 -0.03
CA ARG A 80 13.13 -17.10 0.48
C ARG A 80 13.96 -17.66 -0.69
N PRO A 81 15.29 -17.84 -0.57
CA PRO A 81 16.14 -18.19 -1.72
C PRO A 81 15.90 -19.55 -2.40
N HIS A 82 14.93 -20.35 -1.94
CA HIS A 82 14.93 -21.81 -2.13
C HIS A 82 13.97 -22.34 -3.21
N ASP A 83 12.89 -21.62 -3.54
CA ASP A 83 11.86 -22.07 -4.49
C ASP A 83 12.05 -21.45 -5.89
N ARG A 84 13.12 -21.87 -6.58
CA ARG A 84 13.46 -21.38 -7.94
C ARG A 84 12.54 -21.90 -9.06
N ARG A 85 11.42 -22.57 -8.76
CA ARG A 85 10.47 -23.10 -9.76
C ARG A 85 9.41 -22.06 -10.15
N GLN A 86 9.83 -21.08 -10.95
CA GLN A 86 9.03 -20.26 -11.88
C GLN A 86 7.71 -19.61 -11.37
N GLN A 87 7.47 -19.48 -10.06
CA GLN A 87 6.35 -18.66 -9.60
C GLN A 87 6.59 -17.20 -10.00
N ARG A 88 5.69 -16.65 -10.83
CA ARG A 88 5.65 -15.22 -11.16
C ARG A 88 5.55 -14.44 -9.85
N PRO A 89 6.28 -13.32 -9.66
CA PRO A 89 6.24 -12.57 -8.41
C PRO A 89 4.81 -12.13 -8.10
N GLN A 90 4.25 -12.63 -7.00
CA GLN A 90 2.87 -12.32 -6.61
C GLN A 90 2.79 -10.85 -6.18
N ARG A 91 2.20 -10.02 -7.05
CA ARG A 91 2.06 -8.59 -6.82
C ARG A 91 0.92 -8.32 -5.84
N TYR A 92 1.24 -8.34 -4.55
CA TYR A 92 0.29 -7.92 -3.51
C TYR A 92 0.00 -6.42 -3.62
N VAL A 93 -1.28 -6.09 -3.84
CA VAL A 93 -1.78 -4.71 -3.93
C VAL A 93 -2.84 -4.52 -2.85
N ILE A 94 -2.62 -3.55 -1.95
CA ILE A 94 -3.66 -3.13 -1.01
C ILE A 94 -4.65 -2.27 -1.78
N ARG A 95 -5.91 -2.72 -1.85
CA ARG A 95 -7.05 -1.96 -2.38
C ARG A 95 -7.87 -1.41 -1.22
N GLU A 96 -8.39 -0.19 -1.37
CA GLU A 96 -9.35 0.37 -0.43
C GLU A 96 -10.75 -0.17 -0.78
N ALA A 97 -11.46 -0.68 0.21
CA ALA A 97 -12.80 -1.27 0.05
C ALA A 97 -13.79 -0.55 0.97
N HIS A 98 -15.00 -0.31 0.48
CA HIS A 98 -16.01 0.49 1.18
C HIS A 98 -17.39 -0.15 1.11
N THR A 99 -18.16 0.01 2.20
CA THR A 99 -19.51 -0.54 2.31
C THR A 99 -20.39 0.45 3.07
N SER A 100 -21.50 0.85 2.44
CA SER A 100 -22.53 1.70 3.04
C SER A 100 -23.85 0.92 3.12
N ILE A 101 -24.34 0.69 4.34
CA ILE A 101 -25.61 0.01 4.60
C ILE A 101 -26.57 0.98 5.27
N VAL A 102 -27.78 1.12 4.72
CA VAL A 102 -28.87 1.93 5.27
C VAL A 102 -30.17 1.15 5.20
N ILE A 103 -30.85 1.01 6.34
CA ILE A 103 -32.20 0.46 6.43
C ILE A 103 -33.12 1.58 6.93
N CYS A 104 -34.27 1.76 6.27
CA CYS A 104 -35.26 2.77 6.65
C CYS A 104 -36.68 2.26 6.38
N GLY A 105 -37.67 2.73 7.14
CA GLY A 105 -39.05 2.25 7.04
C GLY A 105 -40.04 3.15 7.76
N TRP A 106 -41.33 2.81 7.65
CA TRP A 106 -42.40 3.44 8.44
C TRP A 106 -42.59 2.75 9.80
N ASP A 107 -42.43 1.42 9.84
CA ASP A 107 -42.53 0.60 11.04
C ASP A 107 -41.74 -0.71 10.85
N ASN A 108 -41.66 -1.53 11.91
CA ASN A 108 -40.92 -2.80 11.89
C ASN A 108 -41.53 -3.87 10.93
N SER A 109 -42.64 -3.59 10.26
CA SER A 109 -43.24 -4.45 9.22
C SER A 109 -43.07 -3.92 7.80
N LYS A 110 -42.64 -2.67 7.61
CA LYS A 110 -42.49 -2.02 6.30
C LYS A 110 -41.20 -1.21 6.20
N TRP A 111 -40.17 -1.81 5.62
CA TRP A 111 -38.83 -1.23 5.50
C TRP A 111 -38.15 -1.57 4.17
N VAL A 112 -37.17 -0.75 3.80
CA VAL A 112 -36.26 -0.97 2.67
C VAL A 112 -34.81 -0.90 3.15
N GLY A 113 -33.99 -1.82 2.66
CA GLY A 113 -32.55 -1.85 2.84
C GLY A 113 -31.82 -1.50 1.54
N TRP A 114 -30.79 -0.67 1.66
CA TRP A 114 -29.84 -0.34 0.59
C TRP A 114 -28.43 -0.70 1.06
N ALA A 115 -27.70 -1.46 0.25
CA ALA A 115 -26.31 -1.81 0.49
C ALA A 115 -25.49 -1.48 -0.75
N PHE A 116 -24.54 -0.55 -0.59
CA PHE A 116 -23.61 -0.14 -1.63
C PHE A 116 -22.22 -0.68 -1.30
N VAL A 117 -21.61 -1.41 -2.22
CA VAL A 117 -20.30 -2.03 -2.03
C VAL A 117 -19.34 -1.62 -3.14
N ASN A 118 -18.29 -0.89 -2.76
CA ASN A 118 -17.11 -0.69 -3.60
C ASN A 118 -16.05 -1.70 -3.15
N ALA A 119 -16.13 -2.88 -3.76
CA ALA A 119 -15.14 -3.95 -3.67
C ALA A 119 -14.80 -4.41 -5.11
N PRO A 120 -13.56 -4.89 -5.36
CA PRO A 120 -13.17 -5.39 -6.68
C PRO A 120 -13.71 -6.79 -6.98
N PHE A 121 -14.43 -7.40 -6.03
CA PHE A 121 -15.01 -8.73 -6.12
C PHE A 121 -16.52 -8.61 -5.92
N ASP A 122 -17.29 -9.00 -6.93
CA ASP A 122 -18.74 -9.03 -6.90
C ASP A 122 -19.21 -10.48 -6.68
N PRO A 123 -19.90 -10.78 -5.57
CA PRO A 123 -20.36 -12.14 -5.29
C PRO A 123 -21.42 -12.62 -6.30
N THR A 124 -22.05 -11.73 -7.07
CA THR A 124 -23.05 -12.12 -8.09
C THR A 124 -22.42 -12.67 -9.38
N THR A 125 -21.13 -12.45 -9.62
CA THR A 125 -20.40 -13.01 -10.78
C THR A 125 -19.80 -14.40 -10.55
N GLN A 126 -19.87 -14.96 -9.33
CA GLN A 126 -19.09 -16.15 -8.96
C GLN A 126 -19.67 -17.49 -9.46
N GLY A 127 -20.79 -17.51 -10.17
CA GLY A 127 -21.47 -18.74 -10.62
C GLY A 127 -21.42 -19.00 -12.12
N ASN A 128 -20.34 -18.59 -12.81
CA ASN A 128 -20.30 -18.57 -14.28
C ASN A 128 -18.95 -19.01 -14.89
N ASP A 129 -17.97 -19.37 -14.07
CA ASP A 129 -16.61 -19.80 -14.45
C ASP A 129 -16.34 -21.28 -14.07
N GLU A 130 -17.39 -22.13 -14.07
CA GLU A 130 -17.29 -23.57 -13.84
C GLU A 130 -16.92 -24.31 -15.15
N ASP A 131 -15.68 -24.12 -15.61
CA ASP A 131 -15.02 -24.96 -16.65
C ASP A 131 -14.55 -26.32 -16.07
N ASP A 132 -15.25 -26.87 -15.07
CA ASP A 132 -14.99 -28.19 -14.46
C ASP A 132 -15.95 -29.26 -15.07
N GLU A 133 -15.81 -29.49 -16.37
CA GLU A 133 -16.32 -30.71 -17.02
C GLU A 133 -15.48 -31.92 -16.56
N ASP A 134 -15.95 -32.68 -15.55
CA ASP A 134 -15.79 -34.15 -15.40
C ASP A 134 -16.15 -34.63 -13.97
N ASP A 135 -17.34 -35.24 -13.79
CA ASP A 135 -17.55 -36.50 -13.01
C ASP A 135 -19.06 -36.87 -12.98
N GLU A 136 -19.47 -37.81 -13.84
CA GLU A 136 -20.82 -38.40 -13.83
C GLU A 136 -20.93 -39.51 -12.76
N ASP A 137 -21.41 -39.20 -11.54
CA ASP A 137 -21.82 -40.20 -10.54
C ASP A 137 -23.34 -40.15 -10.30
N GLU A 138 -24.09 -41.13 -10.82
CA GLU A 138 -25.55 -41.24 -10.68
C GLU A 138 -25.95 -41.68 -9.25
N GLY A 139 -25.74 -40.76 -8.29
CA GLY A 139 -25.70 -41.03 -6.85
C GLY A 139 -26.82 -40.42 -5.99
N GLN A 140 -28.07 -40.85 -6.20
CA GLN A 140 -29.19 -40.80 -5.23
C GLN A 140 -29.97 -39.46 -5.07
N ASP A 141 -31.29 -39.51 -5.25
CA ASP A 141 -32.23 -38.36 -5.38
C ASP A 141 -32.56 -37.57 -4.09
N ASP A 142 -31.57 -37.19 -3.28
CA ASP A 142 -31.76 -36.13 -2.25
C ASP A 142 -31.54 -34.76 -2.89
N GLU A 143 -32.61 -34.10 -3.40
CA GLU A 143 -32.53 -32.74 -3.95
C GLU A 143 -31.75 -31.80 -2.97
N PRO A 144 -30.61 -31.23 -3.38
CA PRO A 144 -29.81 -30.42 -2.47
C PRO A 144 -30.60 -29.18 -2.06
N VAL A 145 -30.69 -28.92 -0.75
CA VAL A 145 -31.41 -27.76 -0.21
C VAL A 145 -30.67 -26.48 -0.61
N ILE A 146 -31.06 -25.92 -1.76
CA ILE A 146 -30.45 -24.73 -2.35
C ILE A 146 -30.56 -23.56 -1.35
N LEU A 147 -29.42 -23.16 -0.79
CA LEU A 147 -29.31 -22.00 0.08
C LEU A 147 -29.38 -20.74 -0.77
N GLU A 148 -30.58 -20.17 -0.92
CA GLU A 148 -30.75 -18.85 -1.52
C GLU A 148 -30.00 -17.81 -0.68
N GLU A 149 -28.97 -17.18 -1.24
CA GLU A 149 -28.10 -16.27 -0.50
C GLU A 149 -28.71 -14.87 -0.35
N ASP A 150 -28.84 -14.37 0.87
CA ASP A 150 -29.05 -12.94 1.08
C ASP A 150 -27.76 -12.15 0.81
N TYR A 151 -27.63 -11.59 -0.39
CA TYR A 151 -26.48 -10.76 -0.80
C TYR A 151 -26.21 -9.53 0.11
N PHE A 152 -27.15 -9.08 0.97
CA PHE A 152 -26.81 -8.10 2.03
C PHE A 152 -25.96 -8.72 3.13
N ALA A 153 -26.30 -9.94 3.51
CA ALA A 153 -25.76 -10.68 4.65
C ALA A 153 -24.80 -11.81 4.23
N VAL A 154 -24.40 -11.89 2.97
CA VAL A 154 -23.31 -12.77 2.51
C VAL A 154 -21.94 -12.15 2.85
N ASP A 155 -20.98 -12.94 3.35
CA ASP A 155 -19.59 -12.49 3.42
C ASP A 155 -18.82 -12.65 2.11
N GLY A 156 -19.34 -13.38 1.11
CA GLY A 156 -18.84 -13.39 -0.27
C GLY A 156 -17.44 -13.99 -0.42
N ASP A 157 -17.19 -15.06 0.34
CA ASP A 157 -15.95 -15.86 0.41
C ASP A 157 -16.26 -17.24 1.03
N GLY A 158 -17.43 -17.83 0.68
CA GLY A 158 -17.90 -19.13 1.20
C GLY A 158 -18.09 -19.23 2.72
N GLY A 159 -18.23 -18.10 3.44
CA GLY A 159 -18.17 -18.04 4.89
C GLY A 159 -19.54 -17.95 5.57
N ILE A 160 -19.80 -16.84 6.27
CA ILE A 160 -21.07 -16.64 6.99
C ILE A 160 -22.11 -16.06 6.02
N VAL A 161 -22.90 -16.95 5.43
CA VAL A 161 -24.09 -16.64 4.63
C VAL A 161 -25.33 -16.52 5.55
N HIS A 162 -26.34 -15.79 5.11
CA HIS A 162 -27.69 -15.84 5.66
C HIS A 162 -28.66 -16.39 4.61
N ASP A 163 -29.30 -17.51 4.96
CA ASP A 163 -30.34 -18.15 4.15
C ASP A 163 -31.58 -17.26 4.00
N ALA A 164 -31.84 -16.81 2.77
CA ALA A 164 -32.96 -15.93 2.41
C ALA A 164 -34.33 -16.60 2.61
N ASN A 165 -34.41 -17.93 2.62
CA ASN A 165 -35.63 -18.69 2.94
C ASN A 165 -36.05 -18.52 4.41
N LYS A 166 -35.17 -17.99 5.28
CA LYS A 166 -35.41 -17.78 6.72
C LYS A 166 -35.27 -16.29 7.09
N PRO A 167 -36.03 -15.38 6.45
CA PRO A 167 -35.77 -13.94 6.47
C PRO A 167 -36.01 -13.30 7.85
N ILE A 168 -35.10 -12.41 8.26
CA ILE A 168 -35.22 -11.64 9.50
C ILE A 168 -36.15 -10.43 9.27
N TRP A 169 -37.44 -10.60 9.59
CA TRP A 169 -38.46 -9.57 9.37
C TRP A 169 -38.28 -8.28 10.20
N ASP A 170 -37.68 -8.34 11.39
CA ASP A 170 -37.44 -7.14 12.21
C ASP A 170 -36.19 -6.39 11.70
N PRO A 171 -36.32 -5.12 11.26
CA PRO A 171 -35.24 -4.39 10.62
C PRO A 171 -34.06 -4.11 11.56
N ARG A 172 -34.28 -4.06 12.89
CA ARG A 172 -33.22 -3.81 13.86
C ARG A 172 -32.35 -5.06 14.04
N ARG A 173 -32.98 -6.23 14.12
CA ARG A 173 -32.28 -7.53 14.12
C ARG A 173 -31.52 -7.75 12.82
N TYR A 174 -32.15 -7.47 11.68
CA TYR A 174 -31.56 -7.64 10.36
C TYR A 174 -30.33 -6.74 10.17
N TRP A 175 -30.44 -5.45 10.53
CA TRP A 175 -29.29 -4.53 10.55
C TRP A 175 -28.15 -5.04 11.44
N LEU A 176 -28.46 -5.51 12.65
CA LEU A 176 -27.45 -6.06 13.57
C LEU A 176 -26.69 -7.24 12.95
N ARG A 177 -27.43 -8.16 12.30
CA ARG A 177 -26.87 -9.37 11.68
C ARG A 177 -25.98 -9.05 10.47
N ILE A 178 -26.41 -8.14 9.58
CA ILE A 178 -25.57 -7.70 8.47
C ILE A 178 -24.28 -7.05 8.99
N ILE A 179 -24.38 -6.15 9.97
CA ILE A 179 -23.23 -5.43 10.51
C ILE A 179 -22.27 -6.37 11.25
N GLU A 180 -22.76 -7.38 11.96
CA GLU A 180 -21.92 -8.47 12.49
C GLU A 180 -21.12 -9.15 11.38
N ILE A 181 -21.78 -9.64 10.33
CA ILE A 181 -21.12 -10.40 9.24
C ILE A 181 -20.07 -9.53 8.54
N ARG A 182 -20.42 -8.30 8.15
CA ARG A 182 -19.50 -7.39 7.45
C ARG A 182 -18.32 -6.95 8.35
N ILE A 183 -18.54 -6.68 9.64
CA ILE A 183 -17.44 -6.34 10.58
C ILE A 183 -16.56 -7.55 10.88
N LEU A 184 -17.12 -8.78 10.94
CA LEU A 184 -16.32 -10.00 11.08
C LEU A 184 -15.45 -10.25 9.83
N ARG A 185 -15.95 -10.02 8.60
CA ARG A 185 -15.09 -10.05 7.40
C ARG A 185 -13.99 -9.00 7.48
N ILE A 186 -14.34 -7.74 7.74
CA ILE A 186 -13.37 -6.64 7.88
C ILE A 186 -12.30 -6.96 8.94
N MET A 187 -12.67 -7.62 10.05
CA MET A 187 -11.73 -8.09 11.06
C MET A 187 -10.79 -9.20 10.52
N LYS A 188 -11.30 -10.21 9.78
CA LYS A 188 -10.46 -11.23 9.12
C LYS A 188 -9.38 -10.57 8.24
N GLU A 189 -9.79 -9.64 7.38
CA GLU A 189 -8.91 -8.89 6.48
C GLU A 189 -7.82 -8.11 7.24
N TRP A 190 -8.21 -7.36 8.28
CA TRP A 190 -7.25 -6.61 9.09
C TRP A 190 -6.29 -7.51 9.88
N ILE A 191 -6.72 -8.69 10.34
CA ILE A 191 -5.82 -9.68 10.97
C ILE A 191 -4.77 -10.15 9.96
N TRP A 192 -5.17 -10.47 8.72
CA TRP A 192 -4.25 -10.88 7.66
C TRP A 192 -3.28 -9.75 7.30
N LEU A 193 -3.79 -8.55 7.03
CA LEU A 193 -3.01 -7.40 6.58
C LEU A 193 -1.99 -6.92 7.62
N VAL A 194 -2.36 -6.88 8.91
CA VAL A 194 -1.41 -6.50 9.97
C VAL A 194 -0.33 -7.58 10.16
N ARG A 195 -0.66 -8.87 10.02
CA ARG A 195 0.33 -9.97 10.03
C ARG A 195 1.26 -9.94 8.81
N PHE A 196 0.76 -9.53 7.64
CA PHE A 196 1.56 -9.36 6.43
C PHE A 196 2.58 -8.22 6.61
N VAL A 197 2.12 -7.04 7.03
CA VAL A 197 2.97 -5.85 7.23
C VAL A 197 3.97 -6.07 8.37
N GLU A 198 3.59 -6.74 9.47
CA GLU A 198 4.51 -7.16 10.53
C GLU A 198 5.67 -8.01 10.01
N LYS A 199 5.37 -9.05 9.21
CA LYS A 199 6.41 -9.92 8.63
C LYS A 199 7.35 -9.16 7.70
N GLY A 200 6.81 -8.24 6.90
CA GLY A 200 7.61 -7.37 6.02
C GLY A 200 8.56 -6.45 6.79
N ILE A 201 8.09 -5.89 7.91
CA ILE A 201 8.90 -5.02 8.78
C ILE A 201 10.01 -5.80 9.49
N GLU A 202 9.73 -7.01 9.96
CA GLU A 202 10.76 -7.84 10.60
C GLU A 202 11.83 -8.28 9.58
N ALA A 203 11.41 -8.68 8.37
CA ALA A 203 12.36 -8.99 7.29
C ALA A 203 13.18 -7.77 6.80
N LEU A 204 12.60 -6.57 6.84
CA LEU A 204 13.31 -5.31 6.58
C LEU A 204 14.33 -5.02 7.69
N LYS A 205 13.98 -5.24 8.96
CA LYS A 205 14.87 -5.12 10.11
C LYS A 205 16.02 -6.14 10.09
N ASP A 206 15.78 -7.36 9.63
CA ASP A 206 16.83 -8.37 9.42
C ASP A 206 17.77 -7.96 8.28
N LYS A 207 17.22 -7.48 7.16
CA LYS A 207 17.97 -6.89 6.03
C LYS A 207 18.87 -5.73 6.50
N HIS A 208 18.33 -4.81 7.30
CA HIS A 208 19.10 -3.72 7.93
C HIS A 208 20.23 -4.26 8.79
N SER A 209 19.95 -5.20 9.68
CA SER A 209 20.92 -5.74 10.63
C SER A 209 22.11 -6.41 9.91
N LEU A 210 21.82 -7.22 8.89
CA LEU A 210 22.86 -7.88 8.07
C LEU A 210 23.72 -6.87 7.28
N GLN A 211 23.08 -5.87 6.66
CA GLN A 211 23.77 -4.88 5.82
C GLN A 211 24.50 -3.78 6.61
N LEU A 212 24.15 -3.56 7.89
CA LEU A 212 24.84 -2.62 8.77
C LEU A 212 26.00 -3.26 9.56
N ILE A 213 25.95 -4.58 9.81
CA ILE A 213 26.99 -5.33 10.54
C ILE A 213 28.12 -5.81 9.62
N GLY A 214 27.86 -6.00 8.32
CA GLY A 214 28.91 -6.34 7.36
C GLY A 214 30.03 -5.29 7.32
N ASN A 215 31.29 -5.71 7.16
CA ASN A 215 32.43 -4.81 6.97
C ASN A 215 32.43 -4.26 5.53
N HIS A 216 31.45 -3.39 5.27
CA HIS A 216 31.13 -2.82 3.96
C HIS A 216 32.16 -1.77 3.50
N LYS A 217 32.36 -1.71 2.18
CA LYS A 217 33.45 -0.95 1.56
C LYS A 217 33.00 0.50 1.29
N THR A 218 33.49 1.10 0.21
CA THR A 218 33.23 2.50 -0.14
C THR A 218 32.09 2.67 -1.16
N ASN A 219 31.28 1.63 -1.42
CA ASN A 219 30.36 1.60 -2.57
C ASN A 219 28.90 1.28 -2.18
N ASP A 220 28.59 1.38 -0.88
CA ASP A 220 27.39 0.81 -0.27
C ASP A 220 26.29 1.88 -0.03
N GLN A 221 26.55 3.13 -0.43
CA GLN A 221 25.58 4.24 -0.42
C GLN A 221 24.21 3.91 -1.05
N PRO A 222 24.11 3.36 -2.28
CA PRO A 222 22.81 3.05 -2.88
C PRO A 222 22.00 1.99 -2.10
N ILE A 223 22.66 1.12 -1.33
CA ILE A 223 21.99 0.13 -0.49
C ILE A 223 21.32 0.85 0.70
N ILE A 224 22.02 1.77 1.34
CA ILE A 224 21.52 2.56 2.49
C ILE A 224 20.36 3.46 2.05
N GLU A 225 20.46 4.06 0.85
CA GLU A 225 19.41 4.88 0.25
C GLU A 225 18.16 4.04 -0.05
N GLN A 226 18.31 2.85 -0.67
CA GLN A 226 17.20 1.90 -0.86
C GLN A 226 16.54 1.51 0.48
N LEU A 227 17.31 1.18 1.52
CA LEU A 227 16.76 0.84 2.84
C LEU A 227 15.98 2.01 3.47
N PHE A 228 16.47 3.23 3.28
CA PHE A 228 15.80 4.43 3.77
C PHE A 228 14.47 4.68 3.03
N GLU A 229 14.44 4.49 1.71
CA GLU A 229 13.22 4.60 0.91
C GLU A 229 12.19 3.50 1.23
N GLU A 230 12.62 2.25 1.39
CA GLU A 230 11.77 1.13 1.86
C GLU A 230 11.19 1.42 3.25
N THR A 231 12.00 1.97 4.16
CA THR A 231 11.56 2.37 5.51
C THR A 231 10.56 3.53 5.48
N VAL A 232 10.85 4.59 4.73
CA VAL A 232 9.97 5.77 4.60
C VAL A 232 8.65 5.40 3.93
N THR A 233 8.69 4.55 2.91
CA THR A 233 7.49 4.02 2.26
C THR A 233 6.66 3.24 3.27
N THR A 234 7.27 2.35 4.04
CA THR A 234 6.56 1.55 5.06
C THR A 234 5.90 2.41 6.14
N ILE A 235 6.56 3.48 6.61
CA ILE A 235 5.95 4.46 7.53
C ILE A 235 4.72 5.14 6.88
N ARG A 236 4.80 5.50 5.59
CA ARG A 236 3.66 6.06 4.83
C ARG A 236 2.48 5.09 4.75
N ILE A 237 2.75 3.80 4.51
CA ILE A 237 1.73 2.73 4.48
C ILE A 237 1.09 2.55 5.86
N LEU A 238 1.88 2.35 6.91
CA LEU A 238 1.40 2.24 8.29
C LEU A 238 0.54 3.45 8.69
N GLY A 239 0.92 4.65 8.25
CA GLY A 239 0.13 5.87 8.41
C GLY A 239 -1.22 5.85 7.68
N LYS A 240 -1.30 5.34 6.43
CA LYS A 240 -2.57 5.17 5.70
C LYS A 240 -3.45 4.16 6.44
N LEU A 241 -2.91 2.98 6.75
CA LEU A 241 -3.62 1.90 7.45
C LEU A 241 -4.15 2.34 8.82
N HIS A 242 -3.33 3.00 9.63
CA HIS A 242 -3.75 3.50 10.95
C HIS A 242 -4.93 4.48 10.83
N ARG A 243 -4.87 5.46 9.91
CA ARG A 243 -5.94 6.45 9.71
C ARG A 243 -7.23 5.78 9.24
N THR A 244 -7.15 4.80 8.34
CA THR A 244 -8.33 4.06 7.88
C THR A 244 -8.99 3.27 9.02
N MET A 245 -8.21 2.51 9.81
CA MET A 245 -8.73 1.78 10.97
C MET A 245 -9.27 2.72 12.07
N GLU A 246 -8.66 3.89 12.26
CA GLU A 246 -9.12 4.90 13.20
C GLU A 246 -10.49 5.48 12.83
N ARG A 247 -10.78 5.70 11.52
CA ARG A 247 -12.13 6.09 11.07
C ARG A 247 -13.18 5.10 11.57
N THR A 248 -13.00 3.80 11.32
CA THR A 248 -13.91 2.73 11.72
C THR A 248 -14.06 2.62 13.24
N LEU A 249 -12.96 2.77 14.00
CA LEU A 249 -13.01 2.74 15.47
C LEU A 249 -13.69 3.97 16.08
N ARG A 250 -13.54 5.16 15.47
CA ARG A 250 -14.25 6.38 15.90
C ARG A 250 -15.75 6.29 15.59
N ALA A 251 -16.12 5.73 14.44
CA ALA A 251 -17.52 5.45 14.08
C ALA A 251 -18.21 4.56 15.12
N TRP A 252 -17.58 3.45 15.49
CA TRP A 252 -18.07 2.57 16.57
C TRP A 252 -18.13 3.28 17.93
N THR A 253 -17.13 4.11 18.25
CA THR A 253 -17.11 4.86 19.51
C THR A 253 -18.23 5.91 19.60
N ALA A 254 -18.61 6.52 18.47
CA ALA A 254 -19.77 7.42 18.39
C ALA A 254 -21.10 6.64 18.50
N PHE A 255 -21.21 5.49 17.82
CA PHE A 255 -22.37 4.61 17.91
C PHE A 255 -22.64 4.12 19.35
N THR A 256 -21.59 3.70 20.08
CA THR A 256 -21.67 3.27 21.49
C THR A 256 -21.47 4.41 22.51
N ALA A 257 -21.58 5.67 22.09
CA ALA A 257 -21.51 6.79 23.03
C ALA A 257 -22.75 6.84 23.95
N PRO A 258 -22.70 7.49 25.13
CA PRO A 258 -23.86 7.63 25.99
C PRO A 258 -25.08 8.29 25.32
N ASN A 259 -24.86 9.05 24.25
CA ASN A 259 -25.87 9.70 23.39
C ASN A 259 -25.90 9.15 21.96
N GLY A 260 -25.29 7.98 21.72
CA GLY A 260 -25.26 7.30 20.42
C GLY A 260 -26.45 6.34 20.21
N ASP A 261 -26.48 5.73 19.03
CA ASP A 261 -27.60 4.91 18.56
C ASP A 261 -27.66 3.50 19.18
N ASP A 262 -26.66 3.04 19.93
CA ASP A 262 -26.65 1.68 20.51
C ASP A 262 -27.89 1.39 21.40
N ARG A 263 -28.42 2.43 22.04
CA ARG A 263 -29.67 2.39 22.83
C ARG A 263 -30.88 1.91 22.03
N TYR A 264 -30.93 2.17 20.73
CA TYR A 264 -32.03 1.76 19.83
C TYR A 264 -32.21 0.23 19.76
N PHE A 265 -31.15 -0.52 20.08
CA PHE A 265 -31.10 -1.98 20.07
C PHE A 265 -31.23 -2.60 21.47
N SER A 266 -31.26 -1.80 22.53
CA SER A 266 -31.33 -2.27 23.93
C SER A 266 -32.62 -3.03 24.30
N GLU A 267 -33.66 -2.92 23.46
CA GLU A 267 -34.90 -3.69 23.58
C GLU A 267 -34.80 -5.12 23.03
N LEU A 268 -33.78 -5.44 22.23
CA LEU A 268 -33.63 -6.75 21.58
C LEU A 268 -33.12 -7.80 22.58
N ARG A 269 -34.07 -8.47 23.24
CA ARG A 269 -33.82 -9.48 24.29
C ARG A 269 -33.77 -10.93 23.81
N ASP A 270 -33.89 -11.17 22.50
CA ASP A 270 -33.75 -12.52 21.95
C ASP A 270 -32.29 -13.00 21.96
N PRO A 271 -32.03 -14.32 22.16
CA PRO A 271 -30.67 -14.85 22.23
C PRO A 271 -29.82 -14.57 20.98
N GLY A 272 -30.44 -14.52 19.80
CA GLY A 272 -29.77 -14.21 18.53
C GLY A 272 -29.16 -12.82 18.54
N SER A 273 -29.97 -11.78 18.79
CA SER A 273 -29.51 -10.39 18.84
C SER A 273 -28.48 -10.16 19.95
N ILE A 274 -28.64 -10.81 21.11
CA ILE A 274 -27.66 -10.75 22.21
C ILE A 274 -26.31 -11.35 21.79
N SER A 275 -26.32 -12.49 21.09
CA SER A 275 -25.12 -13.14 20.55
C SER A 275 -24.44 -12.27 19.50
N THR A 276 -25.21 -11.81 18.50
CA THR A 276 -24.76 -10.90 17.43
C THR A 276 -24.13 -9.62 17.99
N TYR A 277 -24.74 -8.99 19.00
CA TYR A 277 -24.18 -7.77 19.62
C TYR A 277 -22.91 -8.05 20.44
N LYS A 278 -22.81 -9.22 21.08
CA LYS A 278 -21.60 -9.67 21.78
C LYS A 278 -20.45 -9.92 20.81
N ASN A 279 -20.71 -10.58 19.68
CA ASN A 279 -19.71 -10.87 18.64
C ASN A 279 -19.21 -9.58 17.98
N LEU A 280 -20.13 -8.66 17.65
CA LEU A 280 -19.80 -7.33 17.14
C LEU A 280 -18.89 -6.54 18.12
N LYS A 281 -19.22 -6.56 19.41
CA LYS A 281 -18.37 -5.98 20.47
C LYS A 281 -16.99 -6.62 20.54
N ALA A 282 -16.89 -7.95 20.44
CA ALA A 282 -15.61 -8.65 20.44
C ALA A 282 -14.74 -8.28 19.22
N ALA A 283 -15.34 -8.22 18.02
CA ALA A 283 -14.64 -7.82 16.81
C ALA A 283 -14.05 -6.41 16.90
N PHE A 284 -14.77 -5.46 17.50
CA PHE A 284 -14.26 -4.10 17.74
C PHE A 284 -13.17 -4.00 18.82
N VAL A 285 -13.10 -4.95 19.76
CA VAL A 285 -11.92 -5.10 20.65
C VAL A 285 -10.73 -5.58 19.84
N SER A 286 -10.87 -6.64 19.04
CA SER A 286 -9.77 -7.15 18.20
C SER A 286 -9.27 -6.12 17.17
N LEU A 287 -10.15 -5.34 16.54
CA LEU A 287 -9.76 -4.21 15.69
C LEU A 287 -8.96 -3.14 16.46
N ARG A 288 -9.32 -2.87 17.72
CA ARG A 288 -8.57 -1.94 18.58
C ARG A 288 -7.18 -2.48 18.93
N ASP A 289 -7.04 -3.79 19.16
CA ASP A 289 -5.75 -4.41 19.46
C ASP A 289 -4.82 -4.37 18.22
N LEU A 290 -5.38 -4.60 17.03
CA LEU A 290 -4.68 -4.40 15.76
C LEU A 290 -4.26 -2.94 15.53
N GLN A 291 -5.05 -1.96 15.97
CA GLN A 291 -4.65 -0.55 15.92
C GLN A 291 -3.44 -0.26 16.81
N HIS A 292 -3.39 -0.82 18.02
CA HIS A 292 -2.23 -0.68 18.90
C HIS A 292 -0.99 -1.36 18.29
N LYS A 293 -1.17 -2.51 17.64
CA LYS A 293 -0.09 -3.18 16.91
C LYS A 293 0.45 -2.35 15.74
N LEU A 294 -0.41 -1.71 14.95
CA LEU A 294 0.00 -0.77 13.90
C LEU A 294 0.77 0.43 14.45
N LYS A 295 0.36 1.00 15.61
CA LYS A 295 1.11 2.08 16.29
C LYS A 295 2.50 1.62 16.74
N LEU A 296 2.63 0.39 17.24
CA LEU A 296 3.92 -0.17 17.66
C LEU A 296 4.86 -0.37 16.47
N LEU A 297 4.36 -0.91 15.37
CA LEU A 297 5.12 -1.07 14.11
C LEU A 297 5.58 0.29 13.55
N ASP A 298 4.72 1.31 13.56
CA ASP A 298 5.05 2.68 13.15
C ASP A 298 6.17 3.30 14.01
N LYS A 299 6.15 3.06 15.33
CA LYS A 299 7.25 3.47 16.23
C LYS A 299 8.57 2.79 15.87
N VAL A 300 8.57 1.47 15.66
CA VAL A 300 9.77 0.70 15.29
C VAL A 300 10.36 1.16 13.96
N CYS A 301 9.53 1.38 12.93
CA CYS A 301 9.99 1.91 11.64
C CYS A 301 10.56 3.33 11.77
N LYS A 302 9.96 4.20 12.59
CA LYS A 302 10.47 5.55 12.85
C LYS A 302 11.82 5.54 13.57
N GLU A 303 12.01 4.65 14.53
CA GLU A 303 13.29 4.43 15.22
C GLU A 303 14.35 3.91 14.24
N SER A 304 14.02 2.93 13.40
CA SER A 304 14.91 2.44 12.33
C SER A 304 15.30 3.54 11.33
N ARG A 305 14.37 4.45 10.98
CA ARG A 305 14.66 5.58 10.08
C ARG A 305 15.70 6.54 10.67
N VAL A 306 15.66 6.80 11.98
CA VAL A 306 16.67 7.63 12.66
C VAL A 306 18.04 6.97 12.58
N ILE A 307 18.12 5.67 12.87
CA ILE A 307 19.37 4.89 12.79
C ILE A 307 19.95 4.93 11.37
N LEU A 308 19.12 4.73 10.34
CA LEU A 308 19.55 4.82 8.95
C LEU A 308 20.04 6.24 8.58
N SER A 309 19.36 7.31 9.02
CA SER A 309 19.82 8.68 8.73
C SER A 309 21.18 8.99 9.37
N MET A 310 21.43 8.53 10.60
CA MET A 310 22.74 8.70 11.26
C MET A 310 23.84 7.92 10.53
N TYR A 311 23.51 6.76 9.96
CA TYR A 311 24.46 5.98 9.14
C TYR A 311 24.73 6.65 7.79
N GLN A 312 23.70 7.17 7.11
CA GLN A 312 23.82 7.91 5.86
C GLN A 312 24.66 9.18 6.04
N GLU A 313 24.43 9.95 7.10
CA GLU A 313 25.25 11.12 7.47
C GLU A 313 26.72 10.72 7.70
N ARG A 314 26.97 9.64 8.46
CA ARG A 314 28.33 9.12 8.71
C ARG A 314 29.04 8.69 7.43
N VAL A 315 28.32 8.08 6.48
CA VAL A 315 28.87 7.70 5.17
C VAL A 315 29.15 8.93 4.31
N SER A 316 28.24 9.90 4.26
CA SER A 316 28.43 11.18 3.57
C SER A 316 29.65 11.94 4.08
N ASN A 317 29.78 12.10 5.40
CA ASN A 317 30.93 12.76 6.03
C ASN A 317 32.25 12.02 5.74
N ARG A 318 32.25 10.67 5.72
CA ARG A 318 33.40 9.85 5.33
C ARG A 318 33.80 10.07 3.86
N LEU A 319 32.82 10.13 2.96
CA LEU A 319 33.06 10.35 1.52
C LEU A 319 33.54 11.77 1.24
N SER A 320 32.95 12.77 1.90
CA SER A 320 33.40 14.17 1.85
C SER A 320 34.87 14.31 2.29
N SER A 321 35.23 13.72 3.44
CA SER A 321 36.63 13.68 3.92
C SER A 321 37.58 12.98 2.93
N GLN A 322 37.18 11.86 2.32
CA GLN A 322 37.98 11.21 1.28
C GLN A 322 38.09 12.04 0.00
N SER A 323 37.05 12.82 -0.34
CA SER A 323 37.07 13.74 -1.49
C SER A 323 38.04 14.91 -1.25
N GLN A 324 38.02 15.50 -0.04
CA GLN A 324 38.97 16.51 0.40
C GLN A 324 40.42 16.02 0.23
N ILE A 325 40.76 14.86 0.81
CA ILE A 325 42.10 14.27 0.74
C ILE A 325 42.52 13.96 -0.72
N ARG A 326 41.57 13.66 -1.62
CA ARG A 326 41.84 13.50 -3.05
C ARG A 326 42.11 14.84 -3.74
N ALA A 327 41.34 15.88 -3.43
CA ALA A 327 41.54 17.23 -3.96
C ALA A 327 42.90 17.79 -3.55
N ASP A 328 43.28 17.63 -2.27
CA ASP A 328 44.58 18.08 -1.74
C ASP A 328 45.76 17.39 -2.48
N ARG A 329 45.64 16.08 -2.75
CA ARG A 329 46.64 15.31 -3.54
C ARG A 329 46.69 15.73 -5.01
N VAL A 330 45.54 16.05 -5.62
CA VAL A 330 45.50 16.58 -6.99
C VAL A 330 46.17 17.95 -7.06
N LEU A 331 45.98 18.81 -6.06
CA LEU A 331 46.68 20.08 -5.95
C LEU A 331 48.20 19.89 -5.80
N GLU A 332 48.64 18.96 -4.95
CA GLU A 332 50.06 18.61 -4.78
C GLU A 332 50.70 18.12 -6.10
N LEU A 333 49.99 17.24 -6.84
CA LEU A 333 50.44 16.73 -8.15
C LEU A 333 50.45 17.82 -9.23
N ASN A 334 49.50 18.76 -9.21
CA ASN A 334 49.49 19.90 -10.13
C ASN A 334 50.67 20.84 -9.85
N LEU A 335 51.02 21.10 -8.59
CA LEU A 335 52.20 21.89 -8.21
C LEU A 335 53.50 21.23 -8.71
N LYS A 336 53.66 19.91 -8.54
CA LYS A 336 54.81 19.17 -9.07
C LYS A 336 54.86 19.16 -10.60
N THR A 337 53.71 19.02 -11.26
CA THR A 337 53.60 19.11 -12.73
C THR A 337 54.01 20.49 -13.25
N ASN A 338 53.63 21.57 -12.54
CA ASN A 338 54.05 22.93 -12.88
C ASN A 338 55.56 23.13 -12.68
N GLN A 339 56.15 22.60 -11.60
CA GLN A 339 57.59 22.64 -11.38
C GLN A 339 58.36 21.90 -12.49
N ILE A 340 57.96 20.66 -12.80
CA ILE A 340 58.56 19.86 -13.89
C ILE A 340 58.43 20.60 -15.24
N SER A 341 57.33 21.31 -15.48
CA SER A 341 57.15 22.13 -16.69
C SER A 341 58.13 23.31 -16.73
N GLN A 342 58.43 23.95 -15.60
CA GLN A 342 59.44 25.01 -15.49
C GLN A 342 60.85 24.46 -15.76
N GLU A 343 61.22 23.35 -15.13
CA GLU A 343 62.50 22.66 -15.34
C GLU A 343 62.68 22.23 -16.82
N ILE A 344 61.61 21.76 -17.48
CA ILE A 344 61.60 21.46 -18.92
C ILE A 344 61.78 22.73 -19.76
N HIS A 345 61.19 23.86 -19.40
CA HIS A 345 61.41 25.13 -20.12
C HIS A 345 62.85 25.65 -19.98
N GLU A 346 63.46 25.52 -18.80
CA GLU A 346 64.86 25.89 -18.56
C GLU A 346 65.83 24.96 -19.31
N LEU A 347 65.59 23.65 -19.30
CA LEU A 347 66.40 22.67 -20.02
C LEU A 347 66.29 22.84 -21.54
N ASN A 348 65.09 23.12 -22.07
CA ASN A 348 64.92 23.47 -23.48
C ASN A 348 65.69 24.75 -23.84
N ARG A 349 65.62 25.79 -23.00
CA ARG A 349 66.39 27.02 -23.22
C ARG A 349 67.90 26.74 -23.26
N SER A 350 68.43 26.05 -22.26
CA SER A 350 69.84 25.64 -22.21
C SER A 350 70.26 24.84 -23.45
N SER A 351 69.41 23.90 -23.90
CA SER A 351 69.61 23.15 -25.13
C SER A 351 69.68 24.05 -26.38
N THR A 352 68.81 25.05 -26.50
CA THR A 352 68.88 26.02 -27.62
C THR A 352 70.11 26.93 -27.57
N GLU A 353 70.60 27.27 -26.37
CA GLU A 353 71.82 28.05 -26.18
C GLU A 353 73.07 27.21 -26.57
N ALA A 354 73.17 25.96 -26.11
CA ALA A 354 74.23 25.02 -26.48
C ALA A 354 74.21 24.62 -27.97
N ALA A 355 73.03 24.51 -28.60
CA ALA A 355 72.91 24.28 -30.04
C ALA A 355 73.41 25.47 -30.86
N LYS A 356 73.18 26.70 -30.37
CA LYS A 356 73.68 27.94 -30.97
C LYS A 356 75.21 28.04 -30.86
N GLU A 357 75.79 27.70 -29.71
CA GLU A 357 77.26 27.62 -29.54
C GLU A 357 77.87 26.56 -30.45
N THR A 358 77.26 25.37 -30.51
CA THR A 358 77.69 24.29 -31.43
C THR A 358 77.68 24.77 -32.89
N SER A 359 76.62 25.46 -33.31
CA SER A 359 76.51 26.06 -34.66
C SER A 359 77.59 27.14 -34.92
N GLN A 360 77.93 27.95 -33.91
CA GLN A 360 79.02 28.92 -33.99
C GLN A 360 80.39 28.23 -34.11
N GLY A 361 80.67 27.21 -33.30
CA GLY A 361 81.89 26.41 -33.36
C GLY A 361 82.04 25.70 -34.71
N THR A 362 80.96 25.11 -35.25
CA THR A 362 80.96 24.54 -36.61
C THR A 362 81.27 25.58 -37.67
N ARG A 363 80.70 26.79 -37.59
CA ARG A 363 81.02 27.90 -38.51
C ARG A 363 82.48 28.34 -38.43
N VAL A 364 83.05 28.43 -37.23
CA VAL A 364 84.48 28.75 -37.05
C VAL A 364 85.36 27.66 -37.65
N ASN A 365 85.05 26.39 -37.38
CA ASN A 365 85.81 25.27 -37.95
C ASN A 365 85.76 25.25 -39.49
N VAL A 366 84.60 25.52 -40.11
CA VAL A 366 84.46 25.62 -41.57
C VAL A 366 85.31 26.78 -42.12
N LEU A 367 85.33 27.94 -41.47
CA LEU A 367 86.17 29.08 -41.87
C LEU A 367 87.67 28.78 -41.73
N VAL A 368 88.07 28.09 -40.65
CA VAL A 368 89.47 27.66 -40.44
C VAL A 368 89.89 26.62 -41.48
N SER A 369 89.01 25.67 -41.83
CA SER A 369 89.27 24.71 -42.92
C SER A 369 89.38 25.39 -44.28
N ASP A 370 88.51 26.34 -44.62
CA ASP A 370 88.60 27.13 -45.87
C ASP A 370 89.90 27.95 -45.93
N MET A 371 90.29 28.62 -44.83
CA MET A 371 91.58 29.30 -44.73
C MET A 371 92.78 28.35 -44.88
N ALA A 372 92.72 27.16 -44.27
CA ALA A 372 93.76 26.14 -44.39
C ALA A 372 93.86 25.59 -45.83
N SER A 373 92.74 25.36 -46.51
CA SER A 373 92.69 24.95 -47.91
C SER A 373 93.30 26.02 -48.83
N ARG A 374 92.91 27.29 -48.68
CA ARG A 374 93.47 28.40 -49.48
C ARG A 374 94.98 28.55 -49.27
N SER A 375 95.45 28.43 -48.03
CA SER A 375 96.88 28.41 -47.71
C SER A 375 97.61 27.25 -48.41
N TYR A 376 97.00 26.07 -48.45
CA TYR A 376 97.56 24.89 -49.13
C TYR A 376 97.61 25.06 -50.67
N ASP A 377 96.64 25.77 -51.26
CA ASP A 377 96.65 26.10 -52.69
C ASP A 377 97.64 27.23 -53.03
N ASP A 378 97.83 28.24 -52.16
CA ASP A 378 98.91 29.24 -52.31
C ASP A 378 100.30 28.57 -52.27
N TRP A 379 100.53 27.63 -51.36
CA TRP A 379 101.77 26.82 -51.32
C TRP A 379 101.98 25.98 -52.59
N ARG A 380 100.90 25.61 -53.30
CA ARG A 380 100.92 24.87 -54.57
C ARG A 380 101.21 25.75 -55.79
N LEU A 381 101.14 27.07 -55.67
CA LEU A 381 101.49 28.03 -56.72
C LEU A 381 102.95 28.50 -56.64
N LEU A 382 103.71 27.98 -55.67
CA LEU A 382 105.13 28.28 -55.42
C LEU A 382 106.06 27.09 -55.72
N THR A 383 105.56 26.07 -56.43
CA THR A 383 106.30 24.87 -56.88
C THR A 383 106.00 24.53 -58.33
#